data_AF-A0AAE5EY92-F1
#
_entry.id   AF-A0AAE5EY92-F1
#
_cell.length_a   1.000
_cell.length_b   1.000
_cell.length_c   1.000
_cell.angle_alpha   90.00
_cell.angle_beta   90.00
_cell.angle_gamma   90.00
#
_symmetry.space_group_name_H-M   'P 1'
#
loop_
_entity.id
_entity.type
_entity.pdbx_description
1 polymer ?
#
loop_
_entity_poly.entity_id
_entity_poly.type
_entity_poly.pdbx_seq_one_letter_code
_entity_poly.pdbx_strand_id
1 'polypeptide(L)'
;MAGSPTVSIASLIPHERALWLCAIVFYGIGDTVTTMWGLSTGGVAEIGPIVGPLVDGYGTLGLFTAKIGSLVVFFGVWKLLWLPLRLAIPLALSVVGVGVTVWNLFAIVPAL
;
A
#
# COMPACT_ATOMS: atom_id res chain seq x y z
N MET A 1 29.19 -22.40 -16.50
CA MET A 1 27.98 -22.31 -15.65
C MET A 1 27.80 -20.85 -15.25
N ALA A 2 26.93 -20.11 -15.94
CA ALA A 2 26.62 -18.73 -15.58
C ALA A 2 25.70 -18.77 -14.34
N GLY A 3 26.16 -18.24 -13.21
CA GLY A 3 25.31 -18.09 -12.03
C GLY A 3 24.13 -17.21 -12.39
N SER A 4 22.91 -17.70 -12.16
CA SER A 4 21.70 -16.89 -12.27
C SER A 4 21.88 -15.63 -11.40
N PRO A 5 21.62 -14.41 -11.93
CA PRO A 5 21.69 -13.22 -11.11
C PRO A 5 20.57 -13.30 -10.07
N THR A 6 20.90 -13.83 -8.90
CA THR A 6 20.01 -13.79 -7.75
C THR A 6 20.01 -12.34 -7.28
N VAL A 7 18.94 -11.62 -7.64
CA VAL A 7 18.71 -10.26 -7.13
C VAL A 7 18.50 -10.40 -5.62
N SER A 8 19.57 -10.17 -4.86
CA SER A 8 19.54 -10.19 -3.40
C SER A 8 18.85 -8.93 -2.91
N ILE A 9 17.95 -9.06 -1.92
CA ILE A 9 17.32 -7.90 -1.27
C ILE A 9 18.35 -6.91 -0.69
N ALA A 10 19.57 -7.38 -0.39
CA ALA A 10 20.67 -6.53 0.05
C ALA A 10 21.12 -5.51 -1.01
N SER A 11 20.91 -5.77 -2.31
CA SER A 11 21.21 -4.78 -3.36
C SER A 11 20.32 -3.54 -3.29
N LEU A 12 19.18 -3.64 -2.61
CA LEU A 12 18.21 -2.56 -2.44
C LEU A 12 18.51 -1.63 -1.25
N ILE A 13 19.53 -1.94 -0.44
CA ILE A 13 19.93 -1.11 0.72
C ILE A 13 20.10 0.38 0.35
N PRO A 14 20.82 0.74 -0.75
CA PRO A 14 21.00 2.15 -1.09
C PRO A 14 19.69 2.82 -1.52
N HIS A 15 18.65 2.04 -1.84
CA HIS A 15 17.37 2.49 -2.40
C HIS A 15 16.24 2.42 -1.37
N GLU A 16 16.54 2.15 -0.09
CA GLU A 16 15.56 2.05 0.98
C GLU A 16 14.62 3.26 1.07
N ARG A 17 15.17 4.47 0.86
CA ARG A 17 14.37 5.71 0.83
C ARG A 17 13.40 5.73 -0.35
N ALA A 18 13.84 5.30 -1.52
CA ALA A 18 12.99 5.23 -2.70
C ALA A 18 11.87 4.19 -2.51
N LEU A 19 12.16 3.05 -1.88
CA LEU A 19 11.14 2.06 -1.51
C LEU A 19 10.10 2.63 -0.56
N TRP A 20 10.51 3.41 0.44
CA TRP A 20 9.56 4.10 1.33
C TRP A 20 8.73 5.16 0.60
N LEU A 21 9.33 5.92 -0.31
CA LEU A 21 8.59 6.87 -1.14
C LEU A 21 7.55 6.14 -2.01
N CYS A 22 7.93 5.05 -2.67
CA CYS A 22 7.01 4.22 -3.44
C CYS A 22 5.88 3.65 -2.56
N ALA A 23 6.20 3.16 -1.36
CA ALA A 23 5.19 2.68 -0.41
C ALA A 23 4.20 3.79 -0.03
N ILE A 24 4.68 4.98 0.32
CA ILE A 24 3.82 6.12 0.67
C ILE A 24 2.96 6.54 -0.52
N VAL A 25 3.54 6.64 -1.71
CA VAL A 25 2.84 7.09 -2.92
C VAL A 25 1.79 6.06 -3.37
N PHE A 26 2.14 4.79 -3.49
CA PHE A 26 1.21 3.79 -4.03
C PHE A 26 0.29 3.18 -2.97
N TYR A 27 0.83 2.73 -1.83
CA TYR A 27 0.02 2.11 -0.77
C TYR A 27 -0.69 3.15 0.10
N GLY A 28 -0.06 4.30 0.35
CA GLY A 28 -0.69 5.39 1.09
C GLY A 28 -1.64 6.19 0.20
N ILE A 29 -1.08 6.98 -0.71
CA ILE A 29 -1.82 7.99 -1.48
C ILE A 29 -2.69 7.35 -2.57
N GLY A 30 -2.10 6.54 -3.45
CA GLY A 30 -2.78 5.95 -4.61
C GLY A 30 -3.98 5.09 -4.21
N ASP A 31 -3.77 4.18 -3.26
CA ASP A 31 -4.85 3.36 -2.71
C ASP A 31 -5.97 4.19 -2.05
N THR A 32 -5.62 5.21 -1.27
CA THR A 32 -6.60 6.10 -0.64
C THR A 32 -7.43 6.84 -1.69
N VAL A 33 -6.77 7.47 -2.66
CA VAL A 33 -7.43 8.25 -3.72
C VAL A 33 -8.34 7.36 -4.55
N THR A 34 -7.86 6.19 -4.96
CA THR A 34 -8.65 5.26 -5.76
C THR A 34 -9.82 4.67 -4.98
N THR A 35 -9.65 4.36 -3.70
CA THR A 35 -10.76 3.91 -2.84
C THR A 35 -11.81 5.01 -2.66
N MET A 36 -11.40 6.26 -2.41
CA MET A 36 -12.31 7.40 -2.31
C MET A 36 -13.08 7.62 -3.63
N TRP A 37 -12.41 7.49 -4.75
CA TRP A 37 -13.04 7.64 -6.06
C TRP A 37 -14.06 6.51 -6.30
N GLY A 38 -13.71 5.26 -6.02
CA GLY A 38 -14.62 4.11 -6.11
C GLY A 38 -15.85 4.22 -5.18
N LEU A 39 -15.70 4.84 -4.01
CA LEU A 39 -16.84 5.17 -3.13
C LEU A 39 -17.74 6.25 -3.74
N SER A 40 -17.17 7.26 -4.40
CA SER A 40 -17.94 8.35 -5.02
C SER A 40 -18.70 7.95 -6.29
N THR A 41 -18.27 6.90 -7.01
CA THR A 41 -18.92 6.43 -8.24
C THR A 41 -20.07 5.44 -8.01
N GLY A 42 -20.41 5.15 -6.74
CA GLY A 42 -21.71 4.57 -6.40
C GLY A 42 -21.81 3.04 -6.35
N GLY A 43 -20.72 2.29 -6.15
CA GLY A 43 -20.88 0.90 -5.69
C GLY A 43 -19.88 -0.16 -6.15
N VAL A 44 -18.65 0.17 -6.53
CA VAL A 44 -17.71 -0.88 -6.98
C VAL A 44 -16.88 -1.52 -5.85
N ALA A 45 -16.94 -1.00 -4.62
CA ALA A 45 -16.15 -1.56 -3.53
C ALA A 45 -16.98 -2.57 -2.71
N GLU A 46 -16.70 -3.86 -2.86
CA GLU A 46 -16.76 -4.79 -1.71
C GLU A 46 -15.80 -4.23 -0.66
N ILE A 47 -16.29 -3.35 0.21
CA ILE A 47 -15.48 -2.75 1.25
C ILE A 47 -15.13 -3.89 2.21
N GLY A 48 -13.88 -4.35 2.16
CA GLY A 48 -13.42 -5.51 2.93
C GLY A 48 -13.80 -5.41 4.41
N PRO A 49 -13.87 -6.54 5.14
CA PRO A 49 -14.52 -6.65 6.46
C PRO A 49 -13.96 -5.71 7.55
N ILE A 50 -12.76 -5.15 7.33
CA ILE A 50 -12.13 -4.18 8.22
C ILE A 50 -12.47 -2.74 7.81
N VAL A 51 -12.44 -2.43 6.51
CA VAL A 51 -12.62 -1.07 6.01
C VAL A 51 -14.10 -0.66 5.99
N GLY A 52 -15.02 -1.61 5.78
CA GLY A 52 -16.47 -1.37 5.72
C GLY A 52 -17.01 -0.70 6.98
N PRO A 53 -16.86 -1.33 8.17
CA PRO A 53 -17.34 -0.75 9.42
C PRO A 53 -16.73 0.61 9.77
N LEU A 54 -15.46 0.84 9.37
CA LEU A 54 -14.76 2.10 9.58
C LEU A 54 -15.32 3.23 8.70
N VAL A 55 -15.63 2.94 7.44
CA VAL A 55 -16.26 3.89 6.51
C VAL A 55 -17.71 4.15 6.90
N ASP A 56 -18.46 3.13 7.33
CA ASP A 56 -19.85 3.31 7.76
C ASP A 56 -19.96 4.16 9.04
N GLY A 57 -19.02 4.01 9.97
CA GLY A 57 -19.01 4.74 11.24
C GLY A 57 -18.37 6.14 11.17
N TYR A 58 -17.36 6.33 10.33
CA TYR A 58 -16.52 7.55 10.33
C TYR A 58 -16.33 8.17 8.94
N GLY A 59 -16.96 7.63 7.89
CA GLY A 59 -16.82 8.10 6.51
C GLY A 59 -15.37 8.09 6.03
N THR A 60 -14.99 9.14 5.30
CA THR A 60 -13.64 9.30 4.76
C THR A 60 -12.57 9.39 5.86
N LEU A 61 -12.91 9.91 7.05
CA LEU A 61 -11.96 10.00 8.17
C LEU A 61 -11.52 8.61 8.64
N GLY A 62 -12.43 7.64 8.69
CA GLY A 62 -12.10 6.25 9.05
C GLY A 62 -11.06 5.63 8.12
N LEU A 63 -11.15 5.94 6.82
CA LEU A 63 -10.20 5.47 5.81
C LEU A 63 -8.81 6.10 6.00
N PHE A 64 -8.74 7.41 6.25
CA PHE A 64 -7.48 8.10 6.56
C PHE A 64 -6.83 7.57 7.84
N THR A 65 -7.60 7.38 8.90
CA THR A 65 -7.09 6.83 10.17
C THR A 65 -6.56 5.41 9.98
N ALA A 66 -7.25 4.57 9.22
CA ALA A 66 -6.79 3.22 8.91
C ALA A 66 -5.47 3.22 8.14
N LYS A 67 -5.31 4.10 7.13
CA LYS A 67 -4.08 4.19 6.34
C LYS A 67 -2.90 4.80 7.06
N ILE A 68 -3.12 5.89 7.80
CA ILE A 68 -2.07 6.48 8.61
C ILE A 68 -1.66 5.49 9.71
N GLY A 69 -2.63 4.85 10.36
CA GLY A 69 -2.39 3.83 11.37
C GLY A 69 -1.57 2.66 10.83
N SER A 70 -1.92 2.13 9.65
CA SER A 70 -1.16 1.03 9.05
C SER A 70 0.27 1.43 8.68
N LEU A 71 0.48 2.61 8.06
CA LEU A 71 1.81 3.12 7.75
C LEU A 71 2.66 3.32 9.02
N VAL A 72 2.07 3.85 10.10
CA VAL A 72 2.75 4.02 11.39
C VAL A 72 3.15 2.68 11.98
N VAL A 73 2.25 1.68 11.96
CA VAL A 73 2.55 0.33 12.44
C VAL A 73 3.69 -0.29 11.63
N PHE A 74 3.62 -0.25 10.30
CA PHE A 74 4.68 -0.78 9.45
C PHE A 74 6.01 -0.06 9.64
N PHE A 75 6.00 1.26 9.81
CA PHE A 75 7.19 2.03 10.12
C PHE A 75 7.78 1.66 11.49
N GLY A 76 6.92 1.45 12.49
CA GLY A 76 7.32 0.97 13.82
C GLY A 76 7.99 -0.41 13.74
N VAL A 77 7.38 -1.36 13.03
CA VAL A 77 7.99 -2.68 12.81
C VAL A 77 9.30 -2.56 12.04
N TRP A 78 9.38 -1.72 11.01
CA TRP A 78 10.62 -1.46 10.27
C TRP A 78 11.76 -0.96 11.16
N LYS A 79 11.46 -0.11 12.15
CA LYS A 79 12.46 0.35 13.13
C LYS A 79 13.00 -0.76 14.03
N LEU A 80 12.23 -1.83 14.26
CA LEU A 80 12.61 -2.95 15.11
C LEU A 80 13.42 -4.03 14.36
N LEU A 81 13.42 -4.00 13.03
CA LEU A 81 14.07 -5.02 12.21
C LEU A 81 15.51 -4.65 11.83
N TRP A 82 16.34 -5.69 11.67
CA TRP A 82 17.73 -5.58 11.24
C TRP A 82 17.84 -5.53 9.71
N LEU A 83 18.94 -4.98 9.21
CA LEU A 83 19.30 -5.10 7.80
C LEU A 83 19.78 -6.53 7.50
N PRO A 84 19.42 -7.11 6.33
CA PRO A 84 18.61 -6.52 5.26
C PRO A 84 17.09 -6.76 5.41
N LEU A 85 16.66 -7.53 6.43
CA LEU A 85 15.26 -7.96 6.60
C LEU A 85 14.27 -6.78 6.64
N ARG A 86 14.66 -5.65 7.22
CA ARG A 86 13.80 -4.45 7.27
C ARG A 86 13.37 -3.94 5.89
N LEU A 87 14.15 -4.20 4.83
CA LEU A 87 13.81 -3.79 3.46
C LEU A 87 12.57 -4.50 2.90
N ALA A 88 12.20 -5.66 3.48
CA ALA A 88 11.02 -6.40 3.06
C ALA A 88 9.73 -5.59 3.28
N ILE A 89 9.69 -4.72 4.29
CA ILE A 89 8.50 -3.91 4.61
C ILE A 89 8.19 -2.88 3.52
N PRO A 90 9.06 -1.88 3.23
CA PRO A 90 8.75 -0.89 2.21
C PRO A 90 8.65 -1.51 0.81
N LEU A 91 9.38 -2.61 0.55
CA LEU A 91 9.24 -3.36 -0.70
C LEU A 91 7.85 -4.01 -0.82
N ALA A 92 7.40 -4.76 0.19
CA ALA A 92 6.08 -5.39 0.18
C ALA A 92 4.96 -4.35 0.08
N LEU A 93 5.06 -3.24 0.83
CA LEU A 93 4.10 -2.15 0.75
C LEU A 93 4.06 -1.53 -0.65
N SER A 94 5.20 -1.33 -1.30
CA SER A 94 5.24 -0.83 -2.67
C SER A 94 4.53 -1.77 -3.64
N VAL A 95 4.82 -3.06 -3.58
CA VAL A 95 4.22 -4.08 -4.47
C VAL A 95 2.71 -4.16 -4.26
N VAL A 96 2.28 -4.28 -3.00
CA VAL A 96 0.85 -4.33 -2.65
C VAL A 96 0.16 -3.03 -3.06
N GLY A 97 0.75 -1.87 -2.77
CA GLY A 97 0.20 -0.57 -3.12
C GLY A 97 0.00 -0.39 -4.62
N VAL A 98 0.98 -0.80 -5.43
CA VAL A 98 0.85 -0.78 -6.90
C VAL A 98 -0.26 -1.74 -7.35
N GLY A 99 -0.27 -2.98 -6.85
CA GLY A 99 -1.28 -3.97 -7.22
C GLY A 99 -2.70 -3.51 -6.89
N VAL A 100 -2.92 -2.97 -5.69
CA VAL A 100 -4.21 -2.45 -5.26
C VAL A 100 -4.59 -1.21 -6.06
N THR A 101 -3.67 -0.28 -6.29
CA THR A 101 -3.96 0.92 -7.12
C THR A 101 -4.39 0.52 -8.53
N VAL A 102 -3.68 -0.42 -9.16
CA VAL A 102 -4.00 -0.94 -10.49
C VAL A 102 -5.36 -1.63 -10.47
N TRP A 103 -5.62 -2.49 -9.49
CA TRP A 103 -6.90 -3.17 -9.32
C TRP A 103 -8.05 -2.18 -9.17
N ASN A 104 -7.91 -1.18 -8.29
CA ASN A 104 -8.93 -0.17 -8.07
C ASN A 104 -9.19 0.64 -9.36
N LEU A 105 -8.15 0.97 -10.13
CA LEU A 105 -8.33 1.62 -11.44
C LEU A 105 -9.09 0.72 -12.42
N PHE A 106 -8.77 -0.57 -12.52
CA PHE A 106 -9.51 -1.52 -13.35
C PHE A 106 -10.98 -1.67 -12.93
N ALA A 107 -11.26 -1.54 -11.64
CA ALA A 107 -12.62 -1.59 -11.12
C ALA A 107 -13.41 -0.30 -11.46
N ILE A 108 -12.76 0.86 -11.39
CA ILE A 108 -13.41 2.17 -11.58
C ILE A 108 -13.59 2.52 -13.07
N VAL A 109 -12.59 2.25 -13.92
CA VAL A 109 -12.61 2.68 -15.33
C VAL A 109 -13.83 2.18 -16.12
N PRO A 110 -14.30 0.94 -15.97
CA PRO A 110 -15.53 0.46 -16.62
C PRO A 110 -16.83 1.07 -16.09
N ALA A 111 -16.78 1.78 -14.96
CA ALA A 111 -17.94 2.42 -14.33
C ALA A 111 -18.10 3.91 -14.72
N LEU A 112 -17.23 4.43 -15.61
CA LEU A 112 -17.29 5.76 -16.24
C LEU A 112 -18.03 5.69 -17.58
#